data_AF-K6TWU6-F1
#
_entry.id   AF-K6TWU6-F1
#
_cell.length_a   1.000
_cell.length_b   1.000
_cell.length_c   1.000
_cell.angle_alpha   90.00
_cell.angle_beta   90.00
_cell.angle_gamma   90.00
#
_symmetry.space_group_name_H-M   'P 1'
#
loop_
_entity.id
_entity.type
_entity.pdbx_description
1 polymer ?
#
loop_
_entity_poly.entity_id
_entity_poly.type
_entity_poly.pdbx_seq_one_letter_code
_entity_poly.pdbx_strand_id
1 'polypeptide(L)'
;MVKIKLIKGITYSLITTSLLMINPIGANASWKQNNIGWWYTNDNSWVTGWNKINGKWYYFYSDGYMANNTSIDGYILDSNGAWINNEPTASNTSSNEKIVDITVGTAQEFVNAIGSNKRIILKPGVYNLSDINQINNSDNSVSWVTVEDGKELNIKGIHNLTIEGMDSGKVEIKVSPRYANIVNFTNVNNITIKNIVAGHTPSPYECNAGVLKFTASNDISIINSELYGCGSIGINLYSVKNLEVSNSTIDHCSLRAVQISNSEAIKFTESKLVNHEAFSNIIMVNSSKNIVFEKCEMTNNNNFGWSYIEALDKSNILLDKCVIKNNSQAVNSDMKFDKTYFFNTVDYTGISNSTITIKDSYISNNKCDYFTDNKESIKFENCTINNNDWK
;
A
#
# COMPACT_ATOMS: atom_id res chain seq x y z
N MET A 1 -19.34 -47.39 -80.48
CA MET A 1 -18.20 -46.57 -80.02
C MET A 1 -18.62 -45.81 -78.77
N VAL A 2 -17.79 -45.87 -77.74
CA VAL A 2 -17.93 -45.33 -76.36
C VAL A 2 -17.72 -43.80 -76.37
N LYS A 3 -18.42 -42.89 -75.64
CA LYS A 3 -18.42 -42.50 -74.19
C LYS A 3 -19.33 -41.23 -74.07
N ILE A 4 -20.30 -41.04 -73.16
CA ILE A 4 -20.22 -40.59 -71.73
C ILE A 4 -19.37 -39.28 -71.59
N LYS A 5 -19.79 -38.10 -71.08
CA LYS A 5 -20.62 -37.73 -69.89
C LYS A 5 -20.88 -36.20 -69.75
N LEU A 6 -21.99 -35.85 -69.06
CA LEU A 6 -22.24 -34.83 -67.99
C LEU A 6 -21.72 -33.37 -68.10
N ILE A 7 -22.55 -32.38 -67.70
CA ILE A 7 -22.38 -31.57 -66.45
C ILE A 7 -23.47 -30.48 -66.24
N LYS A 8 -24.11 -30.58 -65.06
CA LYS A 8 -24.56 -29.60 -64.04
C LYS A 8 -25.52 -28.44 -64.40
N GLY A 9 -26.66 -28.46 -63.70
CA GLY A 9 -27.65 -27.39 -63.65
C GLY A 9 -27.39 -26.33 -62.58
N ILE A 10 -28.07 -25.20 -62.77
CA ILE A 10 -28.26 -24.11 -61.81
C ILE A 10 -29.71 -23.64 -62.01
N THR A 11 -30.54 -23.78 -60.97
CA THR A 11 -31.83 -23.08 -60.87
C THR A 11 -32.05 -22.69 -59.41
N TYR A 12 -32.17 -21.38 -59.18
CA TYR A 12 -32.57 -20.77 -57.91
C TYR A 12 -34.01 -21.18 -57.56
N SER A 13 -34.23 -21.69 -56.35
CA SER A 13 -35.54 -21.82 -55.75
C SER A 13 -35.60 -20.97 -54.48
N LEU A 14 -36.63 -20.13 -54.37
CA LEU A 14 -36.97 -19.36 -53.18
C LEU A 14 -37.36 -20.31 -52.04
N ILE A 15 -36.59 -20.31 -50.95
CA ILE A 15 -36.99 -20.92 -49.68
C ILE A 15 -37.51 -19.80 -48.80
N THR A 16 -38.81 -19.87 -48.50
CA THR A 16 -39.47 -19.08 -47.47
C THR A 16 -38.84 -19.43 -46.12
N THR A 17 -38.06 -18.54 -45.53
CA THR A 17 -37.58 -18.70 -44.15
C THR A 17 -38.73 -18.46 -43.19
N SER A 18 -39.29 -19.54 -42.62
CA SER A 18 -40.02 -19.45 -41.37
C SER A 18 -39.01 -19.14 -40.25
N LEU A 19 -39.28 -18.08 -39.48
CA LEU A 19 -38.59 -17.82 -38.24
C LEU A 19 -39.10 -18.84 -37.20
N LEU A 20 -38.37 -19.94 -37.04
CA LEU A 20 -38.49 -20.74 -35.83
C LEU A 20 -37.93 -19.89 -34.68
N MET A 21 -38.84 -19.35 -33.87
CA MET A 21 -38.49 -18.82 -32.55
C MET A 21 -37.95 -19.97 -31.72
N ILE A 22 -36.62 -20.03 -31.57
CA ILE A 22 -35.99 -20.86 -30.56
C ILE A 22 -36.23 -20.13 -29.24
N ASN A 23 -37.28 -20.50 -28.51
CA ASN A 23 -37.33 -20.18 -27.10
C ASN A 23 -36.12 -20.88 -26.47
N PRO A 24 -35.17 -20.16 -25.84
CA PRO A 24 -34.14 -20.85 -25.09
C PRO A 24 -34.85 -21.66 -24.02
N ILE A 25 -34.71 -22.99 -24.08
CA ILE A 25 -35.03 -23.84 -22.94
C ILE A 25 -34.07 -23.39 -21.85
N GLY A 26 -34.57 -22.64 -20.87
CA GLY A 26 -33.77 -22.22 -19.74
C GLY A 26 -33.24 -23.47 -19.06
N ALA A 27 -31.92 -23.65 -19.06
CA ALA A 27 -31.26 -24.64 -18.21
C ALA A 27 -31.63 -24.30 -16.77
N ASN A 28 -32.41 -25.17 -16.12
CA ASN A 28 -32.92 -24.94 -14.76
C ASN A 28 -31.91 -25.48 -13.74
N ALA A 29 -30.79 -24.77 -13.60
CA ALA A 29 -29.81 -25.10 -12.58
C ALA A 29 -30.28 -24.55 -11.22
N SER A 30 -30.41 -25.41 -10.20
CA SER A 30 -30.97 -24.97 -8.91
C SER A 30 -30.39 -25.71 -7.71
N TRP A 31 -30.19 -24.98 -6.61
CA TRP A 31 -29.90 -25.56 -5.31
C TRP A 31 -31.15 -26.24 -4.75
N LYS A 32 -30.95 -27.43 -4.18
CA LYS A 32 -31.98 -28.21 -3.51
C LYS A 32 -31.46 -28.68 -2.15
N GLN A 33 -32.36 -28.91 -1.21
CA GLN A 33 -32.01 -29.34 0.15
C GLN A 33 -33.03 -30.35 0.69
N ASN A 34 -32.56 -31.29 1.50
CA ASN A 34 -33.37 -32.15 2.34
C ASN A 34 -32.69 -32.33 3.70
N ASN A 35 -33.17 -33.28 4.52
CA ASN A 35 -32.62 -33.54 5.86
C ASN A 35 -31.20 -34.14 5.87
N ILE A 36 -30.69 -34.59 4.71
CA ILE A 36 -29.35 -35.18 4.56
C ILE A 36 -28.34 -34.11 4.14
N GLY A 37 -28.73 -33.18 3.26
CA GLY A 37 -27.85 -32.10 2.86
C GLY A 37 -28.33 -31.31 1.64
N TRP A 38 -27.43 -30.52 1.08
CA TRP A 38 -27.65 -29.74 -0.13
C TRP A 38 -27.15 -30.49 -1.35
N TRP A 39 -27.83 -30.35 -2.49
CA TRP A 39 -27.32 -30.76 -3.80
C TRP A 39 -27.64 -29.70 -4.85
N TYR A 40 -27.00 -29.79 -6.01
CA TYR A 40 -27.26 -28.89 -7.12
C TYR A 40 -27.72 -29.68 -8.34
N THR A 41 -28.85 -29.28 -8.93
CA THR A 41 -29.37 -29.90 -10.13
C THR A 41 -28.92 -29.11 -11.35
N ASN A 42 -28.60 -29.80 -12.43
CA ASN A 42 -28.47 -29.23 -13.76
C ASN A 42 -29.34 -30.06 -14.72
N ASP A 43 -30.35 -29.43 -15.30
CA ASP A 43 -31.43 -30.09 -16.05
C ASP A 43 -32.11 -31.23 -15.26
N ASN A 44 -32.04 -32.47 -15.75
CA ASN A 44 -32.71 -33.64 -15.17
C ASN A 44 -31.84 -34.47 -14.21
N SER A 45 -30.65 -33.98 -13.81
CA SER A 45 -29.73 -34.73 -12.95
C SER A 45 -29.02 -33.85 -11.91
N TRP A 46 -28.42 -34.45 -10.89
CA TRP A 46 -27.57 -33.77 -9.91
C TRP A 46 -26.11 -33.77 -10.35
N VAL A 47 -25.37 -32.75 -9.94
CA VAL A 47 -23.95 -32.63 -10.24
C VAL A 47 -23.11 -33.43 -9.23
N THR A 48 -21.93 -33.88 -9.67
CA THR A 48 -20.91 -34.56 -8.85
C THR A 48 -19.53 -33.95 -9.12
N GLY A 49 -18.59 -34.11 -8.19
CA GLY A 49 -17.25 -33.55 -8.26
C GLY A 49 -17.20 -32.03 -8.02
N TRP A 50 -16.05 -31.41 -8.36
CA TRP A 50 -15.84 -29.97 -8.27
C TRP A 50 -16.66 -29.21 -9.30
N ASN A 51 -17.54 -28.33 -8.85
CA ASN A 51 -18.39 -27.51 -9.71
C ASN A 51 -18.35 -26.04 -9.27
N LYS A 52 -18.23 -25.13 -10.24
CA LYS A 52 -18.25 -23.69 -9.99
C LYS A 52 -19.67 -23.16 -10.14
N ILE A 53 -20.27 -22.69 -9.05
CA ILE A 53 -21.66 -22.20 -8.99
C ILE A 53 -21.62 -20.78 -8.46
N ASN A 54 -22.20 -19.83 -9.20
CA ASN A 54 -22.24 -18.41 -8.83
C ASN A 54 -20.87 -17.85 -8.37
N GLY A 55 -19.81 -18.19 -9.10
CA GLY A 55 -18.45 -17.67 -8.84
C GLY A 55 -17.65 -18.41 -7.76
N LYS A 56 -18.28 -19.28 -6.96
CA LYS A 56 -17.61 -20.08 -5.91
C LYS A 56 -17.50 -21.55 -6.32
N TRP A 57 -16.46 -22.22 -5.86
CA TRP A 57 -16.27 -23.65 -6.08
C TRP A 57 -16.90 -24.46 -4.95
N TYR A 58 -17.61 -25.52 -5.31
CA TYR A 58 -18.24 -26.48 -4.41
C TYR A 58 -17.86 -27.88 -4.86
N TYR A 59 -17.80 -28.82 -3.91
CA TYR A 59 -17.61 -30.24 -4.22
C TYR A 59 -18.87 -31.03 -3.89
N PHE A 60 -19.29 -31.90 -4.80
CA PHE A 60 -20.42 -32.81 -4.61
C PHE A 60 -19.94 -34.26 -4.64
N TYR A 61 -20.29 -35.05 -3.64
CA TYR A 61 -19.95 -36.46 -3.59
C TYR A 61 -20.66 -37.26 -4.70
N SER A 62 -20.28 -38.52 -4.89
CA SER A 62 -20.87 -39.39 -5.93
C SER A 62 -22.38 -39.62 -5.76
N ASP A 63 -22.89 -39.46 -4.53
CA ASP A 63 -24.32 -39.52 -4.21
C ASP A 63 -25.06 -38.18 -4.41
N GLY A 64 -24.35 -37.14 -4.85
CA GLY A 64 -24.89 -35.83 -5.22
C GLY A 64 -24.89 -34.79 -4.10
N TYR A 65 -24.56 -35.14 -2.85
CA TYR A 65 -24.58 -34.17 -1.75
C TYR A 65 -23.31 -33.31 -1.70
N MET A 66 -23.50 -32.04 -1.37
CA MET A 66 -22.46 -31.04 -1.24
C MET A 66 -21.63 -31.26 0.03
N ALA A 67 -20.30 -31.32 -0.13
CA ALA A 67 -19.36 -31.28 0.97
C ALA A 67 -19.36 -29.89 1.63
N ASN A 68 -19.31 -29.84 2.96
CA ASN A 68 -19.16 -28.60 3.73
C ASN A 68 -18.33 -28.85 5.00
N ASN A 69 -17.70 -27.79 5.51
CA ASN A 69 -16.88 -27.81 6.72
C ASN A 69 -15.85 -28.95 6.73
N THR A 70 -15.20 -29.19 5.59
CA THR A 70 -14.30 -30.32 5.36
C THR A 70 -13.21 -29.95 4.35
N SER A 71 -12.30 -30.87 4.06
CA SER A 71 -11.26 -30.73 3.04
C SER A 71 -11.41 -31.81 1.97
N ILE A 72 -11.38 -31.42 0.70
CA ILE A 72 -11.39 -32.32 -0.45
C ILE A 72 -10.16 -32.01 -1.29
N ASP A 73 -9.33 -33.01 -1.61
CA ASP A 73 -8.11 -32.86 -2.42
C ASP A 73 -7.14 -31.74 -1.94
N GLY A 74 -7.12 -31.46 -0.63
CA GLY A 74 -6.30 -30.39 -0.02
C GLY A 74 -6.94 -29.00 -0.01
N TYR A 75 -8.17 -28.87 -0.51
CA TYR A 75 -8.94 -27.61 -0.55
C TYR A 75 -9.98 -27.55 0.58
N ILE A 76 -9.88 -26.53 1.42
CA ILE A 76 -10.76 -26.35 2.60
C ILE A 76 -12.08 -25.70 2.20
N LEU A 77 -13.20 -26.33 2.54
CA LEU A 77 -14.55 -25.83 2.31
C LEU A 77 -15.13 -25.25 3.60
N ASP A 78 -15.76 -24.07 3.52
CA ASP A 78 -16.44 -23.45 4.65
C ASP A 78 -17.74 -24.17 5.05
N SER A 79 -18.45 -23.68 6.07
CA SER A 79 -19.73 -24.24 6.53
C SER A 79 -20.85 -24.19 5.48
N ASN A 80 -20.69 -23.37 4.43
CA ASN A 80 -21.61 -23.29 3.30
C ASN A 80 -21.15 -24.16 2.11
N GLY A 81 -20.08 -24.94 2.28
CA GLY A 81 -19.50 -25.80 1.24
C GLY A 81 -18.68 -25.07 0.19
N ALA A 82 -18.47 -23.76 0.34
CA ALA A 82 -17.68 -22.99 -0.60
C ALA A 82 -16.19 -23.18 -0.32
N TRP A 83 -15.41 -23.43 -1.37
CA TRP A 83 -13.96 -23.48 -1.25
C TRP A 83 -13.40 -22.13 -0.81
N ILE A 84 -12.64 -22.16 0.28
CA ILE A 84 -11.90 -21.02 0.81
C ILE A 84 -10.66 -20.84 -0.07
N ASN A 85 -10.78 -20.00 -1.10
CA ASN A 85 -9.65 -19.51 -1.87
C ASN A 85 -9.34 -18.06 -1.49
N ASN A 86 -8.05 -17.71 -1.38
CA ASN A 86 -7.60 -16.32 -1.19
C ASN A 86 -7.64 -15.52 -2.51
N GLU A 87 -8.44 -15.96 -3.48
CA GLU A 87 -8.74 -15.22 -4.71
C GLU A 87 -9.94 -14.28 -4.43
N PRO A 88 -9.96 -13.05 -4.96
CA PRO A 88 -11.08 -12.14 -4.76
C PRO A 88 -12.35 -12.82 -5.29
N THR A 89 -13.24 -13.24 -4.38
CA THR A 89 -14.52 -13.83 -4.79
C THR A 89 -15.34 -12.74 -5.46
N ALA A 90 -15.52 -12.89 -6.78
CA ALA A 90 -16.37 -12.03 -7.58
C ALA A 90 -17.85 -12.21 -7.18
N SER A 91 -18.25 -11.59 -6.08
CA SER A 91 -19.56 -10.96 -5.99
C SER A 91 -19.46 -9.55 -6.58
N ASN A 92 -19.04 -9.47 -7.84
CA ASN A 92 -19.16 -8.26 -8.64
C ASN A 92 -20.44 -8.42 -9.48
N THR A 93 -21.55 -7.89 -8.95
CA THR A 93 -22.18 -6.83 -9.73
C THR A 93 -21.03 -5.91 -10.13
N SER A 94 -20.59 -5.96 -11.38
CA SER A 94 -19.68 -4.96 -11.93
C SER A 94 -20.49 -3.66 -12.01
N SER A 95 -20.71 -3.01 -10.87
CA SER A 95 -20.73 -1.57 -10.87
C SER A 95 -19.32 -1.19 -11.28
N ASN A 96 -19.16 -0.72 -12.51
CA ASN A 96 -18.19 0.34 -12.76
C ASN A 96 -18.59 1.46 -11.78
N GLU A 97 -18.15 1.38 -10.52
CA GLU A 97 -18.40 2.42 -9.54
C GLU A 97 -17.61 3.62 -10.03
N LYS A 98 -18.36 4.51 -10.69
CA LYS A 98 -17.85 5.72 -11.27
C LYS A 98 -17.12 6.49 -10.17
N ILE A 99 -15.84 6.79 -10.40
CA ILE A 99 -15.10 7.71 -9.54
C ILE A 99 -15.85 9.06 -9.54
N VAL A 100 -16.19 9.53 -8.35
CA VAL A 100 -16.87 10.81 -8.16
C VAL A 100 -15.82 11.88 -7.87
N ASP A 101 -15.72 12.85 -8.77
CA ASP A 101 -14.88 14.04 -8.56
C ASP A 101 -15.61 15.02 -7.63
N ILE A 102 -14.93 15.44 -6.57
CA ILE A 102 -15.45 16.39 -5.57
C ILE A 102 -14.40 17.47 -5.39
N THR A 103 -14.75 18.73 -5.59
CA THR A 103 -13.87 19.86 -5.29
C THR A 103 -14.27 20.49 -3.96
N VAL A 104 -13.30 20.70 -3.07
CA VAL A 104 -13.52 21.24 -1.72
C VAL A 104 -12.60 22.42 -1.47
N GLY A 105 -13.05 23.40 -0.69
CA GLY A 105 -12.30 24.61 -0.32
C GLY A 105 -12.04 24.74 1.18
N THR A 106 -12.57 23.83 2.02
CA THR A 106 -12.40 23.90 3.48
C THR A 106 -12.04 22.53 4.08
N ALA A 107 -11.46 22.55 5.29
CA ALA A 107 -11.13 21.35 6.05
C ALA A 107 -12.34 20.45 6.33
N GLN A 108 -13.48 21.05 6.69
CA GLN A 108 -14.72 20.32 6.95
C GLN A 108 -15.28 19.65 5.69
N GLU A 109 -15.28 20.36 4.56
CA GLU A 109 -15.68 19.80 3.27
C GLU A 109 -14.77 18.64 2.86
N PHE A 110 -13.46 18.79 3.05
CA PHE A 110 -12.48 17.74 2.78
C PHE A 110 -12.78 16.47 3.59
N VAL A 111 -12.89 16.57 4.91
CA VAL A 111 -13.13 15.40 5.77
C VAL A 111 -14.48 14.73 5.45
N ASN A 112 -15.53 15.51 5.22
CA ASN A 112 -16.84 14.98 4.82
C ASN A 112 -16.82 14.33 3.42
N ALA A 113 -15.89 14.74 2.56
CA ALA A 113 -15.76 14.18 1.22
C ALA A 113 -15.04 12.83 1.22
N ILE A 114 -14.30 12.43 2.24
CA ILE A 114 -13.56 11.15 2.27
C ILE A 114 -14.53 9.96 2.12
N GLY A 115 -14.09 8.93 1.40
CA GLY A 115 -14.84 7.69 1.15
C GLY A 115 -14.36 6.97 -0.09
N SER A 116 -14.88 5.76 -0.33
CA SER A 116 -14.49 4.97 -1.50
C SER A 116 -14.94 5.58 -2.82
N ASN A 117 -14.21 5.30 -3.90
CA ASN A 117 -14.51 5.70 -5.28
C ASN A 117 -14.64 7.21 -5.47
N LYS A 118 -13.72 7.97 -4.88
CA LYS A 118 -13.75 9.43 -4.91
C LYS A 118 -12.42 9.99 -5.35
N ARG A 119 -12.47 11.09 -6.09
CA ARG A 119 -11.34 11.98 -6.34
C ARG A 119 -11.64 13.33 -5.73
N ILE A 120 -10.96 13.65 -4.63
CA ILE A 120 -11.13 14.89 -3.89
C ILE A 120 -10.06 15.88 -4.33
N ILE A 121 -10.50 16.99 -4.90
CA ILE A 121 -9.68 18.08 -5.41
C ILE A 121 -9.71 19.22 -4.38
N LEU A 122 -8.58 19.51 -3.78
CA LEU A 122 -8.40 20.55 -2.77
C LEU A 122 -8.04 21.87 -3.46
N LYS A 123 -8.86 22.91 -3.29
CA LYS A 123 -8.51 24.27 -3.70
C LYS A 123 -7.31 24.77 -2.89
N PRO A 124 -6.51 25.71 -3.42
CA PRO A 124 -5.41 26.31 -2.67
C PRO A 124 -5.87 26.87 -1.33
N GLY A 125 -5.14 26.57 -0.26
CA GLY A 125 -5.55 26.93 1.09
C GLY A 125 -4.95 26.02 2.15
N VAL A 126 -5.29 26.33 3.41
CA VAL A 126 -4.84 25.59 4.58
C VAL A 126 -6.03 24.82 5.17
N TYR A 127 -5.88 23.51 5.27
CA TYR A 127 -6.85 22.56 5.79
C TYR A 127 -6.39 22.14 7.20
N ASN A 128 -6.80 22.90 8.21
CA ASN A 128 -6.53 22.55 9.60
C ASN A 128 -7.54 21.50 10.08
N LEU A 129 -7.10 20.25 10.22
CA LEU A 129 -7.99 19.16 10.57
C LEU A 129 -8.39 19.16 12.06
N SER A 130 -7.64 19.87 12.90
CA SER A 130 -7.90 19.96 14.34
C SER A 130 -9.13 20.77 14.71
N ASP A 131 -9.59 21.63 13.81
CA ASP A 131 -10.77 22.47 14.05
C ASP A 131 -12.08 21.68 13.80
N ILE A 132 -11.97 20.42 13.36
CA ILE A 132 -13.11 19.61 12.94
C ILE A 132 -13.65 18.80 14.12
N ASN A 133 -14.85 19.16 14.58
CA ASN A 133 -15.48 18.52 15.73
C ASN A 133 -16.40 17.36 15.35
N GLN A 134 -16.88 17.31 14.11
CA GLN A 134 -17.85 16.31 13.64
C GLN A 134 -17.47 15.79 12.26
N ILE A 135 -17.67 14.49 12.08
CA ILE A 135 -17.53 13.82 10.79
C ILE A 135 -18.94 13.41 10.39
N ASN A 136 -19.38 13.85 9.21
CA ASN A 136 -20.62 13.32 8.64
C ASN A 136 -20.28 12.04 7.87
N ASN A 137 -20.11 10.94 8.60
CA ASN A 137 -19.86 9.64 8.01
C ASN A 137 -20.79 8.57 8.60
N SER A 138 -21.69 8.05 7.76
CA SER A 138 -22.67 7.03 8.12
C SER A 138 -22.10 5.61 8.20
N ASP A 139 -20.95 5.32 7.59
CA ASP A 139 -20.41 3.96 7.47
C ASP A 139 -19.21 3.67 8.40
N ASN A 140 -18.84 4.63 9.25
CA ASN A 140 -17.71 4.56 10.18
C ASN A 140 -16.32 4.34 9.52
N SER A 141 -16.19 4.51 8.21
CA SER A 141 -14.90 4.43 7.49
C SER A 141 -13.96 5.62 7.76
N VAL A 142 -14.47 6.68 8.38
CA VAL A 142 -13.76 7.91 8.72
C VAL A 142 -14.17 8.28 10.14
N SER A 143 -13.19 8.36 11.03
CA SER A 143 -13.43 8.60 12.46
C SER A 143 -12.32 9.44 13.08
N TRP A 144 -12.65 10.12 14.18
CA TRP A 144 -11.65 10.73 15.05
C TRP A 144 -11.31 9.77 16.17
N VAL A 145 -10.03 9.52 16.37
CA VAL A 145 -9.53 8.77 17.54
C VAL A 145 -8.79 9.73 18.45
N THR A 146 -9.15 9.74 19.74
CA THR A 146 -8.44 10.55 20.74
C THR A 146 -7.06 9.96 21.01
N VAL A 147 -6.05 10.80 20.99
CA VAL A 147 -4.65 10.52 21.35
C VAL A 147 -4.19 11.52 22.42
N GLU A 148 -2.98 11.34 22.95
CA GLU A 148 -2.48 12.00 24.16
C GLU A 148 -2.69 13.52 24.22
N ASP A 149 -2.60 14.24 23.10
CA ASP A 149 -2.85 15.69 23.04
C ASP A 149 -3.87 16.12 21.98
N GLY A 150 -4.55 15.20 21.30
CA GLY A 150 -5.34 15.57 20.12
C GLY A 150 -6.29 14.51 19.59
N LYS A 151 -6.72 14.72 18.35
CA LYS A 151 -7.54 13.77 17.60
C LYS A 151 -6.84 13.42 16.30
N GLU A 152 -6.83 12.14 15.98
CA GLU A 152 -6.26 11.60 14.76
C GLU A 152 -7.36 11.21 13.78
N LEU A 153 -7.22 11.66 12.53
CA LEU A 153 -8.13 11.27 11.46
C LEU A 153 -7.81 9.84 11.03
N ASN A 154 -8.71 8.92 11.34
CA ASN A 154 -8.62 7.51 11.00
C ASN A 154 -9.53 7.19 9.83
N ILE A 155 -8.93 6.63 8.79
CA ILE A 155 -9.57 6.22 7.55
C ILE A 155 -9.42 4.70 7.42
N LYS A 156 -10.53 3.97 7.35
CA LYS A 156 -10.54 2.51 7.40
C LYS A 156 -11.41 1.90 6.31
N GLY A 157 -10.87 0.88 5.64
CA GLY A 157 -11.66 0.01 4.76
C GLY A 157 -12.12 0.66 3.45
N ILE A 158 -11.58 1.83 3.10
CA ILE A 158 -11.93 2.51 1.85
C ILE A 158 -11.04 2.07 0.69
N HIS A 159 -11.53 2.25 -0.53
CA HIS A 159 -10.78 1.96 -1.74
C HIS A 159 -11.00 3.00 -2.84
N ASN A 160 -10.08 3.10 -3.79
CA ASN A 160 -10.18 4.00 -4.95
C ASN A 160 -10.36 5.48 -4.53
N LEU A 161 -9.56 5.95 -3.57
CA LEU A 161 -9.56 7.34 -3.14
C LEU A 161 -8.35 8.08 -3.70
N THR A 162 -8.59 9.21 -4.34
CA THR A 162 -7.57 10.20 -4.66
C THR A 162 -7.77 11.46 -3.83
N ILE A 163 -6.72 11.94 -3.18
CA ILE A 163 -6.64 13.26 -2.53
C ILE A 163 -5.61 14.08 -3.31
N GLU A 164 -6.04 15.16 -3.94
CA GLU A 164 -5.25 15.93 -4.90
C GLU A 164 -5.33 17.42 -4.61
N GLY A 165 -4.19 18.08 -4.39
CA GLY A 165 -4.14 19.54 -4.43
C GLY A 165 -4.19 20.09 -5.85
N MET A 166 -4.86 21.22 -6.05
CA MET A 166 -4.88 21.91 -7.35
C MET A 166 -3.52 22.50 -7.71
N ASP A 167 -3.10 22.36 -8.97
CA ASP A 167 -1.85 22.94 -9.47
C ASP A 167 -1.82 24.48 -9.43
N SER A 168 -2.98 25.13 -9.29
CA SER A 168 -3.11 26.59 -9.29
C SER A 168 -2.60 27.26 -8.00
N GLY A 169 -2.20 26.49 -6.97
CA GLY A 169 -1.62 27.05 -5.76
C GLY A 169 -1.35 26.02 -4.66
N LYS A 170 -0.70 26.45 -3.58
CA LYS A 170 -0.31 25.57 -2.46
C LYS A 170 -1.55 25.07 -1.70
N VAL A 171 -1.59 23.76 -1.46
CA VAL A 171 -2.54 23.11 -0.56
C VAL A 171 -1.77 22.56 0.63
N GLU A 172 -2.14 22.99 1.83
CA GLU A 172 -1.50 22.56 3.07
C GLU A 172 -2.51 21.86 3.99
N ILE A 173 -2.27 20.60 4.34
CA ILE A 173 -3.05 19.85 5.33
C ILE A 173 -2.26 19.82 6.63
N LYS A 174 -2.85 20.28 7.73
CA LYS A 174 -2.15 20.34 9.01
C LYS A 174 -2.99 19.94 10.21
N VAL A 175 -2.32 19.50 11.27
CA VAL A 175 -2.93 19.13 12.56
C VAL A 175 -2.21 19.84 13.71
N SER A 176 -2.99 20.19 14.74
CA SER A 176 -2.60 20.69 16.06
C SER A 176 -3.38 19.98 17.20
N PRO A 177 -2.75 19.47 18.27
CA PRO A 177 -1.32 19.21 18.49
C PRO A 177 -0.97 17.73 18.13
N ARG A 178 0.16 17.22 18.62
CA ARG A 178 1.21 16.50 17.86
C ARG A 178 1.18 14.98 17.98
N TYR A 179 0.41 14.37 18.86
CA TYR A 179 0.40 12.90 19.01
C TYR A 179 -0.56 12.20 18.03
N ALA A 180 -1.22 12.95 17.15
CA ALA A 180 -2.11 12.42 16.11
C ALA A 180 -1.36 12.29 14.79
N ASN A 181 -1.46 11.14 14.11
CA ASN A 181 -1.01 11.10 12.72
C ASN A 181 -1.80 12.14 11.89
N ILE A 182 -1.20 12.79 10.88
CA ILE A 182 -1.97 13.73 10.03
C ILE A 182 -3.13 12.98 9.37
N VAL A 183 -2.83 11.79 8.84
CA VAL A 183 -3.84 10.83 8.40
C VAL A 183 -3.36 9.41 8.67
N ASN A 184 -4.21 8.60 9.30
CA ASN A 184 -3.97 7.16 9.49
C ASN A 184 -4.92 6.35 8.63
N PHE A 185 -4.34 5.47 7.81
CA PHE A 185 -5.05 4.58 6.91
C PHE A 185 -4.91 3.12 7.39
N THR A 186 -6.03 2.42 7.48
CA THR A 186 -6.08 0.99 7.86
C THR A 186 -6.94 0.20 6.89
N ASN A 187 -6.45 -0.95 6.41
CA ASN A 187 -7.18 -1.81 5.48
C ASN A 187 -7.68 -1.07 4.22
N VAL A 188 -6.87 -0.15 3.68
CA VAL A 188 -7.24 0.60 2.48
C VAL A 188 -6.59 0.03 1.22
N ASN A 189 -7.20 0.27 0.07
CA ASN A 189 -6.68 -0.19 -1.22
C ASN A 189 -6.79 0.88 -2.31
N ASN A 190 -5.79 0.97 -3.19
CA ASN A 190 -5.80 1.92 -4.31
C ASN A 190 -6.02 3.37 -3.86
N ILE A 191 -5.04 3.89 -3.10
CA ILE A 191 -5.06 5.24 -2.53
C ILE A 191 -4.01 6.09 -3.21
N THR A 192 -4.40 7.25 -3.71
CA THR A 192 -3.48 8.25 -4.28
C THR A 192 -3.53 9.53 -3.45
N ILE A 193 -2.36 10.01 -3.03
CA ILE A 193 -2.18 11.31 -2.39
C ILE A 193 -1.22 12.09 -3.28
N LYS A 194 -1.63 13.26 -3.79
CA LYS A 194 -0.75 14.03 -4.67
C LYS A 194 -0.88 15.54 -4.56
N ASN A 195 0.22 16.23 -4.84
CA ASN A 195 0.30 17.68 -4.87
C ASN A 195 -0.18 18.35 -3.57
N ILE A 196 0.24 17.82 -2.43
CA ILE A 196 -0.07 18.41 -1.12
C ILE A 196 1.18 18.68 -0.32
N VAL A 197 1.06 19.63 0.60
CA VAL A 197 2.00 19.85 1.69
C VAL A 197 1.31 19.40 2.98
N ALA A 198 1.87 18.46 3.74
CA ALA A 198 1.23 17.89 4.92
C ALA A 198 2.18 17.82 6.10
N GLY A 199 1.73 18.27 7.26
CA GLY A 199 2.60 18.31 8.44
C GLY A 199 1.97 18.87 9.70
N HIS A 200 2.77 18.86 10.77
CA HIS A 200 2.38 19.46 12.05
C HIS A 200 2.71 20.95 12.11
N THR A 201 2.00 21.69 12.97
CA THR A 201 2.35 23.09 13.25
C THR A 201 3.75 23.18 13.91
N PRO A 202 4.65 24.10 13.46
CA PRO A 202 6.02 24.20 13.98
C PRO A 202 6.07 24.53 15.47
N SER A 203 6.89 23.82 16.27
CA SER A 203 7.12 24.15 17.68
C SER A 203 8.34 23.42 18.29
N PRO A 204 8.94 23.90 19.41
CA PRO A 204 10.25 23.46 19.91
C PRO A 204 10.35 22.06 20.56
N TYR A 205 9.28 21.26 20.63
CA TYR A 205 9.26 20.03 21.44
C TYR A 205 8.82 18.80 20.65
N GLU A 206 9.33 17.64 21.10
CA GLU A 206 9.21 16.29 20.53
C GLU A 206 7.76 15.88 20.18
N CYS A 207 7.61 15.18 19.06
CA CYS A 207 6.36 14.58 18.61
C CYS A 207 6.51 13.07 18.54
N ASN A 208 5.41 12.33 18.71
CA ASN A 208 5.41 10.86 18.63
C ASN A 208 4.57 10.28 17.46
N ALA A 209 3.94 11.11 16.61
CA ALA A 209 3.07 10.64 15.53
C ALA A 209 3.67 10.75 14.13
N GLY A 210 3.25 9.89 13.21
CA GLY A 210 3.69 9.95 11.84
C GLY A 210 2.89 10.93 10.97
N VAL A 211 3.46 11.45 9.88
CA VAL A 211 2.71 12.32 8.97
C VAL A 211 1.68 11.46 8.22
N LEU A 212 2.13 10.42 7.52
CA LEU A 212 1.24 9.45 6.89
C LEU A 212 1.51 8.05 7.43
N LYS A 213 0.45 7.40 7.93
CA LYS A 213 0.50 6.04 8.44
C LYS A 213 -0.39 5.11 7.62
N PHE A 214 0.15 3.94 7.25
CA PHE A 214 -0.60 2.89 6.55
C PHE A 214 -0.43 1.56 7.27
N THR A 215 -1.55 0.90 7.55
CA THR A 215 -1.59 -0.41 8.22
C THR A 215 -2.41 -1.39 7.39
N ALA A 216 -1.88 -2.59 7.12
CA ALA A 216 -2.60 -3.67 6.42
C ALA A 216 -3.24 -3.21 5.09
N SER A 217 -2.50 -2.41 4.32
CA SER A 217 -3.02 -1.68 3.16
C SER A 217 -2.22 -1.96 1.90
N ASN A 218 -2.82 -1.78 0.72
CA ASN A 218 -2.18 -2.14 -0.55
C ASN A 218 -2.40 -1.09 -1.63
N ASP A 219 -1.48 -0.98 -2.58
CA ASP A 219 -1.58 -0.14 -3.77
C ASP A 219 -1.75 1.34 -3.41
N ILE A 220 -0.66 1.93 -2.92
CA ILE A 220 -0.63 3.32 -2.43
C ILE A 220 0.33 4.13 -3.28
N SER A 221 -0.08 5.34 -3.68
CA SER A 221 0.74 6.28 -4.44
C SER A 221 0.81 7.63 -3.73
N ILE A 222 2.03 8.12 -3.48
CA ILE A 222 2.30 9.47 -2.97
C ILE A 222 3.13 10.21 -4.01
N ILE A 223 2.61 11.30 -4.56
CA ILE A 223 3.18 11.94 -5.76
C ILE A 223 3.31 13.45 -5.54
N ASN A 224 4.45 14.03 -5.92
CA ASN A 224 4.66 15.49 -5.90
C ASN A 224 4.25 16.15 -4.56
N SER A 225 4.55 15.51 -3.42
CA SER A 225 4.06 15.95 -2.12
C SER A 225 5.21 16.27 -1.16
N GLU A 226 4.96 17.18 -0.22
CA GLU A 226 5.90 17.57 0.82
C GLU A 226 5.35 17.16 2.18
N LEU A 227 6.03 16.25 2.87
CA LEU A 227 5.67 15.77 4.20
C LEU A 227 6.66 16.39 5.19
N TYR A 228 6.19 17.21 6.10
CA TYR A 228 7.05 17.99 6.97
C TYR A 228 6.59 18.03 8.43
N GLY A 229 7.44 18.59 9.27
CA GLY A 229 7.09 19.02 10.60
C GLY A 229 7.29 17.94 11.65
N CYS A 230 7.16 18.36 12.91
CA CYS A 230 7.71 17.71 14.09
C CYS A 230 7.32 16.26 14.31
N GLY A 231 6.41 15.66 13.51
CA GLY A 231 6.10 14.23 13.42
C GLY A 231 7.27 13.33 13.79
N SER A 232 7.04 12.30 14.62
CA SER A 232 8.07 11.28 14.85
C SER A 232 8.50 10.68 13.52
N ILE A 233 7.57 10.28 12.66
CA ILE A 233 7.88 9.51 11.45
C ILE A 233 7.26 10.16 10.21
N GLY A 234 8.03 10.46 9.17
CA GLY A 234 7.45 10.97 7.91
C GLY A 234 6.43 10.01 7.30
N ILE A 235 6.87 8.79 6.98
CA ILE A 235 6.01 7.71 6.47
C ILE A 235 6.17 6.46 7.33
N ASN A 236 5.07 5.99 7.92
CA ASN A 236 5.04 4.82 8.80
C ASN A 236 4.19 3.69 8.22
N LEU A 237 4.82 2.57 7.89
CA LEU A 237 4.19 1.43 7.21
C LEU A 237 4.23 0.17 8.08
N TYR A 238 3.07 -0.51 8.16
CA TYR A 238 2.95 -1.81 8.79
C TYR A 238 2.08 -2.74 7.95
N SER A 239 2.63 -3.88 7.51
CA SER A 239 1.90 -4.83 6.66
C SER A 239 1.35 -4.19 5.38
N VAL A 240 2.20 -3.43 4.69
CA VAL A 240 1.84 -2.72 3.45
C VAL A 240 2.43 -3.44 2.25
N LYS A 241 1.68 -3.49 1.15
CA LYS A 241 2.16 -4.00 -0.14
C LYS A 241 1.98 -2.96 -1.25
N ASN A 242 2.96 -2.85 -2.14
CA ASN A 242 2.88 -1.97 -3.32
C ASN A 242 2.65 -0.50 -2.92
N LEU A 243 3.67 0.15 -2.37
CA LEU A 243 3.65 1.60 -2.15
C LEU A 243 4.70 2.26 -3.03
N GLU A 244 4.29 3.31 -3.76
CA GLU A 244 5.18 4.15 -4.55
C GLU A 244 5.13 5.61 -4.07
N VAL A 245 6.30 6.14 -3.73
CA VAL A 245 6.51 7.56 -3.45
C VAL A 245 7.35 8.14 -4.58
N SER A 246 6.83 9.14 -5.28
CA SER A 246 7.54 9.78 -6.41
C SER A 246 7.59 11.29 -6.26
N ASN A 247 8.73 11.88 -6.63
CA ASN A 247 8.92 13.33 -6.67
C ASN A 247 8.50 14.06 -5.40
N SER A 248 8.66 13.40 -4.25
CA SER A 248 8.14 13.88 -2.97
C SER A 248 9.28 14.16 -2.00
N THR A 249 9.05 15.06 -1.06
CA THR A 249 10.03 15.44 -0.04
C THR A 249 9.50 15.06 1.33
N ILE A 250 10.34 14.40 2.13
CA ILE A 250 10.14 14.17 3.56
C ILE A 250 11.18 15.04 4.27
N ASP A 251 10.72 15.96 5.10
CA ASP A 251 11.53 17.05 5.66
C ASP A 251 11.28 17.23 7.17
N HIS A 252 12.34 17.42 7.96
CA HIS A 252 12.25 17.81 9.37
C HIS A 252 11.37 16.91 10.30
N CYS A 253 11.34 15.58 10.10
CA CYS A 253 10.73 14.65 11.09
C CYS A 253 11.69 14.37 12.25
N SER A 254 11.17 14.20 13.48
CA SER A 254 11.96 14.18 14.73
C SER A 254 12.44 12.81 15.20
N LEU A 255 11.90 11.71 14.66
CA LEU A 255 12.35 10.34 15.01
C LEU A 255 12.93 9.61 13.80
N ARG A 256 12.18 9.51 12.68
CA ARG A 256 12.58 8.85 11.43
C ARG A 256 11.98 9.55 10.22
N ALA A 257 12.65 9.46 9.07
CA ALA A 257 12.02 9.82 7.80
C ALA A 257 11.02 8.73 7.37
N VAL A 258 11.45 7.47 7.44
CA VAL A 258 10.70 6.33 6.92
C VAL A 258 10.82 5.14 7.87
N GLN A 259 9.69 4.53 8.20
CA GLN A 259 9.60 3.29 8.95
C GLN A 259 8.78 2.26 8.19
N ILE A 260 9.34 1.06 8.01
CA ILE A 260 8.73 -0.02 7.24
C ILE A 260 8.81 -1.32 8.03
N SER A 261 7.65 -1.91 8.33
CA SER A 261 7.55 -3.18 9.05
C SER A 261 6.64 -4.16 8.31
N ASN A 262 7.04 -5.44 8.22
CA ASN A 262 6.23 -6.52 7.66
C ASN A 262 5.68 -6.24 6.24
N SER A 263 6.42 -5.50 5.42
CA SER A 263 5.92 -4.91 4.17
C SER A 263 6.69 -5.41 2.94
N GLU A 264 6.09 -5.25 1.76
CA GLU A 264 6.66 -5.73 0.50
C GLU A 264 6.46 -4.74 -0.65
N ALA A 265 7.45 -4.62 -1.53
CA ALA A 265 7.37 -3.81 -2.75
C ALA A 265 7.10 -2.33 -2.44
N ILE A 266 8.04 -1.71 -1.73
CA ILE A 266 7.99 -0.31 -1.35
C ILE A 266 9.05 0.44 -2.15
N LYS A 267 8.64 1.45 -2.93
CA LYS A 267 9.52 2.18 -3.82
C LYS A 267 9.46 3.68 -3.58
N PHE A 268 10.61 4.31 -3.45
CA PHE A 268 10.80 5.75 -3.52
C PHE A 268 11.54 6.06 -4.82
N THR A 269 11.07 7.02 -5.60
CA THR A 269 11.69 7.44 -6.86
C THR A 269 11.79 8.96 -6.92
N GLU A 270 12.99 9.46 -7.25
CA GLU A 270 13.23 10.91 -7.43
C GLU A 270 12.75 11.74 -6.22
N SER A 271 12.83 11.15 -5.03
CA SER A 271 12.30 11.69 -3.78
C SER A 271 13.42 12.11 -2.83
N LYS A 272 13.08 12.95 -1.86
CA LYS A 272 14.06 13.58 -0.96
C LYS A 272 13.75 13.24 0.49
N LEU A 273 14.75 12.85 1.26
CA LEU A 273 14.70 12.67 2.71
C LEU A 273 15.73 13.62 3.31
N VAL A 274 15.30 14.75 3.87
CA VAL A 274 16.20 15.88 4.13
C VAL A 274 15.97 16.56 5.47
N ASN A 275 17.03 17.20 5.98
CA ASN A 275 17.02 18.05 7.18
C ASN A 275 16.39 17.38 8.42
N HIS A 276 16.54 16.07 8.54
CA HIS A 276 16.09 15.36 9.73
C HIS A 276 17.02 15.62 10.92
N GLU A 277 16.45 15.92 12.08
CA GLU A 277 17.16 16.05 13.35
C GLU A 277 16.60 14.96 14.27
N ALA A 278 17.11 13.74 14.11
CA ALA A 278 16.45 12.53 14.59
C ALA A 278 17.24 11.86 15.70
N PHE A 279 16.61 11.47 16.81
CA PHE A 279 17.33 10.78 17.91
C PHE A 279 17.47 9.26 17.72
N SER A 280 16.92 8.71 16.63
CA SER A 280 16.89 7.29 16.33
C SER A 280 17.60 6.98 15.01
N ASN A 281 16.98 6.22 14.10
CA ASN A 281 17.44 5.98 12.74
C ASN A 281 16.62 6.76 11.69
N ILE A 282 17.25 7.15 10.58
CA ILE A 282 16.57 7.92 9.54
C ILE A 282 15.64 7.02 8.72
N ILE A 283 16.12 5.82 8.39
CA ILE A 283 15.33 4.80 7.70
C ILE A 283 15.41 3.50 8.50
N MET A 284 14.26 2.94 8.86
CA MET A 284 14.16 1.66 9.54
C MET A 284 13.31 0.70 8.71
N VAL A 285 13.86 -0.46 8.40
CA VAL A 285 13.19 -1.55 7.68
C VAL A 285 13.30 -2.83 8.49
N ASN A 286 12.17 -3.47 8.79
CA ASN A 286 12.13 -4.71 9.55
C ASN A 286 11.16 -5.72 8.92
N SER A 287 11.55 -6.99 8.84
CA SER A 287 10.71 -8.08 8.30
C SER A 287 10.12 -7.75 6.92
N SER A 288 10.86 -7.04 6.06
CA SER A 288 10.31 -6.41 4.84
C SER A 288 11.20 -6.57 3.62
N LYS A 289 10.61 -6.84 2.47
CA LYS A 289 11.35 -7.20 1.25
C LYS A 289 11.02 -6.33 0.04
N ASN A 290 11.94 -6.25 -0.91
CA ASN A 290 11.82 -5.43 -2.11
C ASN A 290 11.61 -3.94 -1.80
N ILE A 291 12.47 -3.40 -0.94
CA ILE A 291 12.49 -1.97 -0.60
C ILE A 291 13.50 -1.27 -1.50
N VAL A 292 13.05 -0.26 -2.24
CA VAL A 292 13.86 0.42 -3.26
C VAL A 292 13.80 1.93 -3.08
N PHE A 293 14.97 2.56 -3.05
CA PHE A 293 15.12 4.00 -3.22
C PHE A 293 15.89 4.22 -4.52
N GLU A 294 15.24 4.81 -5.51
CA GLU A 294 15.82 5.08 -6.83
C GLU A 294 15.94 6.60 -7.03
N LYS A 295 17.14 7.07 -7.42
CA LYS A 295 17.41 8.49 -7.67
C LYS A 295 17.02 9.42 -6.52
N CYS A 296 17.11 8.93 -5.28
CA CYS A 296 16.70 9.70 -4.12
C CYS A 296 17.86 10.56 -3.57
N GLU A 297 17.52 11.71 -3.01
CA GLU A 297 18.45 12.59 -2.30
C GLU A 297 18.24 12.44 -0.79
N MET A 298 19.28 12.04 -0.05
CA MET A 298 19.22 11.84 1.40
C MET A 298 20.30 12.70 2.08
N THR A 299 19.90 13.88 2.57
CA THR A 299 20.89 14.94 2.87
C THR A 299 20.59 15.78 4.09
N ASN A 300 21.65 16.19 4.78
CA ASN A 300 21.57 17.02 5.98
C ASN A 300 20.72 16.37 7.08
N ASN A 301 20.71 15.03 7.15
CA ASN A 301 20.02 14.28 8.17
C ASN A 301 21.02 14.01 9.31
N ASN A 302 20.83 14.72 10.41
CA ASN A 302 21.79 14.82 11.49
C ASN A 302 21.22 14.32 12.81
N ASN A 303 22.12 14.22 13.79
CA ASN A 303 21.86 13.80 15.15
C ASN A 303 21.30 12.39 15.34
N PHE A 304 21.34 11.53 14.31
CA PHE A 304 20.92 10.13 14.44
C PHE A 304 21.74 9.38 15.49
N GLY A 305 21.05 8.72 16.42
CA GLY A 305 21.66 8.03 17.56
C GLY A 305 21.92 6.54 17.30
N TRP A 306 20.96 5.85 16.68
CA TRP A 306 21.00 4.39 16.55
C TRP A 306 21.80 3.97 15.32
N SER A 307 21.34 4.41 14.16
CA SER A 307 21.96 4.12 12.87
C SER A 307 21.44 5.11 11.81
N TYR A 308 22.09 5.21 10.66
CA TYR A 308 21.52 6.04 9.59
C TYR A 308 20.43 5.27 8.82
N ILE A 309 20.78 4.13 8.25
CA ILE A 309 19.85 3.19 7.59
C ILE A 309 19.96 1.82 8.26
N GLU A 310 18.81 1.26 8.63
CA GLU A 310 18.68 -0.02 9.32
C GLU A 310 17.81 -1.01 8.55
N ALA A 311 18.28 -2.24 8.40
CA ALA A 311 17.55 -3.36 7.80
C ALA A 311 17.65 -4.61 8.68
N LEU A 312 16.54 -5.03 9.30
CA LEU A 312 16.50 -6.13 10.27
C LEU A 312 15.53 -7.25 9.83
N ASP A 313 15.74 -8.45 10.37
CA ASP A 313 14.91 -9.63 10.16
C ASP A 313 14.56 -9.91 8.69
N LYS A 314 15.50 -10.48 7.93
CA LYS A 314 15.31 -10.91 6.52
C LYS A 314 14.88 -9.77 5.61
N SER A 315 15.32 -8.56 5.88
CA SER A 315 14.98 -7.39 5.08
C SER A 315 15.97 -7.14 3.95
N ASN A 316 15.51 -6.55 2.85
CA ASN A 316 16.39 -6.11 1.77
C ASN A 316 16.07 -4.70 1.26
N ILE A 317 17.12 -3.87 1.21
CA ILE A 317 17.07 -2.50 0.70
C ILE A 317 17.98 -2.39 -0.53
N LEU A 318 17.47 -1.77 -1.60
CA LEU A 318 18.25 -1.30 -2.74
C LEU A 318 18.26 0.23 -2.76
N LEU A 319 19.45 0.82 -2.75
CA LEU A 319 19.68 2.24 -3.03
C LEU A 319 20.31 2.32 -4.43
N ASP A 320 19.57 2.81 -5.42
CA ASP A 320 20.04 2.91 -6.82
C ASP A 320 20.08 4.37 -7.28
N LYS A 321 21.24 4.82 -7.76
CA LYS A 321 21.47 6.20 -8.22
C LYS A 321 21.17 7.28 -7.17
N CYS A 322 21.33 6.95 -5.90
CA CYS A 322 21.04 7.86 -4.80
C CYS A 322 22.20 8.81 -4.50
N VAL A 323 21.89 9.96 -3.91
CA VAL A 323 22.85 10.92 -3.37
C VAL A 323 22.69 10.97 -1.86
N ILE A 324 23.71 10.52 -1.12
CA ILE A 324 23.71 10.45 0.35
C ILE A 324 24.84 11.35 0.86
N LYS A 325 24.52 12.57 1.30
CA LYS A 325 25.54 13.55 1.68
C LYS A 325 25.23 14.36 2.93
N ASN A 326 26.29 14.78 3.62
CA ASN A 326 26.22 15.70 4.76
C ASN A 326 25.34 15.19 5.92
N ASN A 327 25.34 13.88 6.16
CA ASN A 327 24.58 13.30 7.27
C ASN A 327 25.52 13.01 8.45
N SER A 328 25.11 13.29 9.68
CA SER A 328 25.97 13.11 10.85
C SER A 328 25.24 12.49 12.04
N GLN A 329 25.91 11.57 12.73
CA GLN A 329 25.40 11.02 13.98
C GLN A 329 25.33 12.08 15.11
N ALA A 330 24.63 11.74 16.18
CA ALA A 330 24.62 12.54 17.41
C ALA A 330 26.04 12.74 17.99
N VAL A 331 26.33 13.99 18.38
CA VAL A 331 27.59 14.36 19.07
C VAL A 331 27.43 14.58 20.57
N ASN A 332 26.21 14.84 21.04
CA ASN A 332 25.91 15.05 22.47
C ASN A 332 25.94 13.70 23.22
N SER A 333 26.61 13.64 24.37
CA SER A 333 26.74 12.44 25.20
C SER A 333 25.40 11.88 25.66
N ASP A 334 24.39 12.73 25.85
CA ASP A 334 23.06 12.29 26.30
C ASP A 334 22.30 11.50 25.23
N MET A 335 22.73 11.58 23.97
CA MET A 335 22.04 11.02 22.80
C MET A 335 22.93 10.08 21.99
N LYS A 336 24.20 9.96 22.38
CA LYS A 336 25.20 9.16 21.69
C LYS A 336 25.24 7.75 22.28
N PHE A 337 25.08 6.76 21.43
CA PHE A 337 25.26 5.35 21.78
C PHE A 337 26.73 4.95 21.68
N ASP A 338 27.12 3.88 22.38
CA ASP A 338 28.51 3.39 22.41
C ASP A 338 29.06 3.07 21.01
N LYS A 339 28.17 2.58 20.13
CA LYS A 339 28.46 2.32 18.72
C LYS A 339 27.26 2.70 17.87
N THR A 340 27.47 3.61 16.93
CA THR A 340 26.49 4.01 15.92
C THR A 340 27.00 3.58 14.55
N TYR A 341 26.12 3.00 13.73
CA TYR A 341 26.46 2.48 12.40
C TYR A 341 25.73 3.25 11.31
N PHE A 342 26.41 3.62 10.24
CA PHE A 342 25.76 4.27 9.11
C PHE A 342 24.81 3.29 8.40
N PHE A 343 25.25 2.06 8.18
CA PHE A 343 24.42 0.95 7.73
C PHE A 343 24.37 -0.15 8.81
N ASN A 344 23.18 -0.46 9.32
CA ASN A 344 22.96 -1.49 10.35
C ASN A 344 22.13 -2.65 9.81
N THR A 345 22.58 -3.89 10.02
CA THR A 345 21.95 -5.12 9.51
C THR A 345 21.90 -6.29 10.49
N VAL A 346 22.57 -6.15 11.62
CA VAL A 346 22.65 -7.10 12.72
C VAL A 346 21.61 -6.69 13.77
N ASP A 347 20.73 -7.60 14.13
CA ASP A 347 19.74 -7.35 15.18
C ASP A 347 20.35 -7.44 16.59
N TYR A 348 19.56 -7.11 17.61
CA TYR A 348 19.99 -7.15 19.02
C TYR A 348 20.36 -8.56 19.53
N THR A 349 20.02 -9.61 18.78
CA THR A 349 20.39 -11.01 19.09
C THR A 349 21.68 -11.43 18.38
N GLY A 350 22.24 -10.57 17.52
CA GLY A 350 23.45 -10.83 16.75
C GLY A 350 23.18 -11.52 15.40
N ILE A 351 21.93 -11.64 14.95
CA ILE A 351 21.59 -12.27 13.67
C ILE A 351 21.75 -11.24 12.55
N SER A 352 22.47 -11.63 11.49
CA SER A 352 22.62 -10.85 10.26
C SER A 352 22.07 -11.62 9.07
N ASN A 353 20.78 -11.46 8.78
CA ASN A 353 20.09 -12.10 7.67
C ASN A 353 19.44 -11.09 6.70
N SER A 354 19.72 -9.81 6.90
CA SER A 354 19.29 -8.70 6.03
C SER A 354 20.41 -8.25 5.11
N THR A 355 20.05 -7.52 4.07
CA THR A 355 21.00 -6.96 3.09
C THR A 355 20.67 -5.53 2.71
N ILE A 356 21.71 -4.74 2.48
CA ILE A 356 21.59 -3.41 1.86
C ILE A 356 22.52 -3.39 0.65
N THR A 357 21.94 -3.18 -0.53
CA THR A 357 22.69 -3.04 -1.77
C THR A 357 22.65 -1.59 -2.21
N ILE A 358 23.82 -1.03 -2.51
CA ILE A 358 23.98 0.34 -2.98
C ILE A 358 24.59 0.25 -4.37
N LYS A 359 23.94 0.89 -5.35
CA LYS A 359 24.31 0.85 -6.75
C LYS A 359 24.32 2.24 -7.36
N ASP A 360 25.31 2.52 -8.20
CA ASP A 360 25.42 3.75 -9.00
C ASP A 360 25.26 5.05 -8.17
N SER A 361 25.58 4.99 -6.87
CA SER A 361 25.24 6.02 -5.89
C SER A 361 26.46 6.81 -5.42
N TYR A 362 26.20 8.02 -4.92
CA TYR A 362 27.22 8.94 -4.40
C TYR A 362 27.06 9.13 -2.89
N ILE A 363 28.11 8.83 -2.12
CA ILE A 363 28.12 8.89 -0.65
C ILE A 363 29.25 9.82 -0.19
N SER A 364 28.93 10.99 0.34
CA SER A 364 29.96 12.00 0.67
C SER A 364 29.72 12.81 1.93
N ASN A 365 30.78 13.23 2.61
CA ASN A 365 30.71 14.16 3.75
C ASN A 365 29.80 13.68 4.90
N ASN A 366 29.65 12.37 5.07
CA ASN A 366 28.90 11.80 6.18
C ASN A 366 29.83 11.57 7.38
N LYS A 367 29.29 11.62 8.59
CA LYS A 367 30.03 11.39 9.84
C LYS A 367 29.30 10.37 10.71
N CYS A 368 29.96 9.26 11.01
CA CYS A 368 29.43 8.22 11.88
C CYS A 368 30.59 7.48 12.55
N ASP A 369 30.35 6.84 13.69
CA ASP A 369 31.36 6.04 14.36
C ASP A 369 31.80 4.88 13.45
N TYR A 370 30.86 4.15 12.86
CA TYR A 370 31.18 3.04 11.97
C TYR A 370 30.37 3.11 10.68
N PHE A 371 30.99 2.68 9.58
CA PHE A 371 30.31 2.64 8.29
C PHE A 371 29.25 1.53 8.22
N THR A 372 29.56 0.35 8.75
CA THR A 372 28.66 -0.80 8.79
C THR A 372 28.98 -1.72 9.96
N ASP A 373 27.98 -2.41 10.48
CA ASP A 373 28.09 -3.45 11.50
C ASP A 373 28.48 -4.83 10.92
N ASN A 374 28.07 -5.13 9.69
CA ASN A 374 28.43 -6.34 8.96
C ASN A 374 28.73 -6.07 7.47
N LYS A 375 30.01 -6.14 7.11
CA LYS A 375 30.49 -5.92 5.74
C LYS A 375 29.95 -6.93 4.72
N GLU A 376 29.60 -8.15 5.13
CA GLU A 376 29.07 -9.18 4.22
C GLU A 376 27.62 -8.91 3.82
N SER A 377 26.88 -8.19 4.65
CA SER A 377 25.48 -7.80 4.43
C SER A 377 25.33 -6.53 3.58
N ILE A 378 26.41 -5.78 3.35
CA ILE A 378 26.39 -4.55 2.55
C ILE A 378 27.13 -4.75 1.24
N LYS A 379 26.47 -4.43 0.12
CA LYS A 379 27.06 -4.55 -1.23
C LYS A 379 27.12 -3.19 -1.90
N PHE A 380 28.25 -2.90 -2.54
CA PHE A 380 28.46 -1.69 -3.34
C PHE A 380 28.75 -2.05 -4.78
N GLU A 381 28.04 -1.41 -5.70
CA GLU A 381 28.19 -1.58 -7.14
C GLU A 381 28.35 -0.20 -7.78
N ASN A 382 29.50 0.08 -8.40
CA ASN A 382 29.75 1.35 -9.09
C ASN A 382 29.42 2.61 -8.25
N CYS A 383 29.81 2.60 -6.97
CA CYS A 383 29.56 3.70 -6.05
C CYS A 383 30.78 4.62 -5.93
N THR A 384 30.53 5.91 -5.74
CA THR A 384 31.57 6.88 -5.37
C THR A 384 31.42 7.23 -3.89
N ILE A 385 32.46 6.99 -3.10
CA ILE A 385 32.48 7.22 -1.65
C ILE A 385 33.68 8.11 -1.32
N ASN A 386 33.44 9.33 -0.81
CA ASN A 386 34.51 10.30 -0.54
C ASN A 386 34.25 11.17 0.70
N ASN A 387 35.32 11.67 1.32
CA ASN A 387 35.24 12.66 2.41
C ASN A 387 34.30 12.29 3.57
N ASN A 388 34.09 11.00 3.83
CA ASN A 388 33.33 10.56 4.98
C ASN A 388 34.26 10.30 6.17
N ASP A 389 33.76 10.54 7.37
CA ASP A 389 34.49 10.39 8.64
C ASP A 389 33.92 9.19 9.40
N TRP A 390 34.74 8.13 9.51
CA TRP A 390 34.46 6.87 10.20
C TRP A 390 35.60 6.57 11.19
N LYS A 391 35.32 5.97 12.35
CA LYS A 391 36.35 5.54 13.32
C LYS A 391 37.16 4.33 12.86
#